data_AF-A0A3A8KAF4-F1
#
_entry.id   AF-A0A3A8KAF4-F1
#
_cell.length_a   1.000
_cell.length_b   1.000
_cell.length_c   1.000
_cell.angle_alpha   90.00
_cell.angle_beta   90.00
_cell.angle_gamma   90.00
#
_symmetry.space_group_name_H-M   'P 1'
#
loop_
_entity.id
_entity.type
_entity.pdbx_description
1 polymer ?
#
loop_
_entity_poly.entity_id
_entity_poly.type
_entity_poly.pdbx_seq_one_letter_code
_entity_poly.pdbx_strand_id
1 'polypeptide(L)'
;MATVTVTLSENYKKREGRSSISTASLTLSFEGKVCEPDVKNVVRETLGEINSFSAMGQMPVLSVALQRTQHLFTFDLILWMIIRKTTNWLSFGEYSKFIDEHFCPDEQNADPTMGAAGEPGTPRNLTRSKLRLPFPGVDAYRKLKALTDTFMLARTGVLVDFDRLLRKLDPSEEGARIGQPLPSDSDFLIKVWNRYLENVNGSSDGALPYLAIIRNKLPDVPLINPQDFPPGDITACFGIIQKKLSQPTFLELIWSYWHEEGMQIQAMNYISQRFQNVRGPGDRDPLATLEIDALRPLNNLLWGYIQDEQHRLSVVRRANEYEHEYGFTLHGKAVTGLRTVDRRSKFLESFHNLLHKCVQFFRQDDDTTVVSDGFPVLNAIKETHYLLAQGAHNQFGDMPSTARQEMLMQQWLLSRPEMREFLGGRVMVPYPEPWMDRVDAMKSLLGWTDVSVVHFHDLAVFGEQVLLSLRYGGWSATNDPNQAANWARYWRAEIQGYVHAYRAVTGVDLSADITDQKALAERYVAPSVHLRNRLALQQRQ
;
A
#
# COMPACT_ATOMS: atom_id res chain seq x y z
N MET A 1 -16.15 55.31 -12.55
CA MET A 1 -16.92 54.05 -12.56
C MET A 1 -18.36 54.42 -12.24
N ALA A 2 -19.31 54.14 -13.13
CA ALA A 2 -20.72 54.36 -12.86
C ALA A 2 -21.35 53.02 -12.52
N THR A 3 -21.76 52.83 -11.27
CA THR A 3 -22.50 51.65 -10.80
C THR A 3 -23.99 51.93 -10.97
N VAL A 4 -24.67 51.12 -11.79
CA VAL A 4 -26.14 51.19 -11.93
C VAL A 4 -26.76 50.08 -11.11
N THR A 5 -27.49 50.45 -10.06
CA THR A 5 -28.22 49.52 -9.21
C THR A 5 -29.65 49.39 -9.72
N VAL A 6 -30.05 48.20 -10.18
CA VAL A 6 -31.43 47.91 -10.58
C VAL A 6 -32.09 47.03 -9.52
N THR A 7 -33.04 47.58 -8.78
CA THR A 7 -33.86 46.83 -7.81
C THR A 7 -35.15 46.36 -8.45
N LEU A 8 -35.30 45.05 -8.64
CA LEU A 8 -36.57 44.42 -9.01
C LEU A 8 -37.33 44.03 -7.73
N SER A 9 -38.60 44.36 -7.65
CA SER A 9 -39.47 43.95 -6.54
C SER A 9 -40.65 43.16 -7.07
N GLU A 10 -40.84 41.95 -6.58
CA GLU A 10 -41.93 41.07 -7.00
C GLU A 10 -43.00 41.03 -5.90
N ASN A 11 -44.25 41.38 -6.25
CA ASN A 11 -45.36 41.44 -5.31
C ASN A 11 -46.19 40.14 -5.38
N TYR A 12 -46.00 39.23 -4.44
CA TYR A 12 -46.88 38.06 -4.29
C TYR A 12 -48.04 38.34 -3.33
N LYS A 13 -49.28 38.23 -3.84
CA LYS A 13 -50.49 38.21 -3.02
C LYS A 13 -50.78 36.78 -2.56
N LYS A 14 -50.48 36.44 -1.30
CA LYS A 14 -50.93 35.18 -0.68
C LYS A 14 -52.46 35.16 -0.62
N ARG A 15 -53.08 34.02 -0.96
CA ARG A 15 -54.54 33.85 -1.04
C ARG A 15 -55.25 33.77 0.32
N GLU A 16 -54.54 33.96 1.43
CA GLU A 16 -55.12 34.01 2.78
C GLU A 16 -54.57 35.22 3.55
N GLY A 17 -55.31 36.32 3.52
CA GLY A 17 -55.43 37.32 4.59
C GLY A 17 -54.22 38.13 5.10
N ARG A 18 -52.96 37.80 4.77
CA ARG A 18 -51.78 38.59 5.18
C ARG A 18 -50.77 38.72 4.04
N SER A 19 -50.59 39.93 3.54
CA SER A 19 -49.54 40.30 2.59
C SER A 19 -48.20 40.46 3.35
N SER A 20 -47.30 39.49 3.20
CA SER A 20 -45.88 39.68 3.54
C SER A 20 -45.12 40.04 2.28
N ILE A 21 -44.52 41.23 2.24
CA ILE A 21 -43.63 41.67 1.16
C ILE A 21 -42.27 41.00 1.39
N SER A 22 -41.88 40.07 0.53
CA SER A 22 -40.50 39.58 0.46
C SER A 22 -39.80 40.24 -0.72
N THR A 23 -38.95 41.23 -0.45
CA THR A 23 -38.11 41.89 -1.46
C THR A 23 -36.83 41.08 -1.66
N ALA A 24 -36.67 40.46 -2.83
CA ALA A 24 -35.37 39.97 -3.30
C ALA A 24 -34.73 41.08 -4.13
N SER A 25 -33.46 41.42 -3.89
CA SER A 25 -32.72 42.41 -4.68
C SER A 25 -31.52 41.75 -5.33
N LEU A 26 -31.36 41.94 -6.64
CA LEU A 26 -30.24 41.42 -7.42
C LEU A 26 -29.41 42.61 -7.92
N THR A 27 -28.15 42.71 -7.50
CA THR A 27 -27.26 43.81 -7.89
C THR A 27 -26.37 43.38 -9.04
N LEU A 28 -26.59 43.92 -10.23
CA LEU A 28 -25.73 43.70 -11.40
C LEU A 28 -24.67 44.81 -11.46
N SER A 29 -23.40 44.44 -11.58
CA SER A 29 -22.28 45.38 -11.70
C SER A 29 -21.58 45.17 -13.02
N PHE A 30 -21.40 46.25 -13.79
CA PHE A 30 -20.78 46.22 -15.11
C PHE A 30 -19.47 47.01 -15.09
N GLU A 31 -18.38 46.43 -15.59
CA GLU A 31 -17.11 47.12 -15.78
C GLU A 31 -16.99 47.65 -17.21
N GLY A 32 -17.25 48.95 -17.39
CA GLY A 32 -17.06 49.67 -18.65
C GLY A 32 -17.72 51.05 -18.65
N LYS A 33 -17.25 51.97 -19.51
CA LYS A 33 -17.95 53.25 -19.77
C LYS A 33 -19.17 52.96 -20.64
N VAL A 34 -20.34 52.88 -20.03
CA VAL A 34 -21.61 52.63 -20.73
C VAL A 34 -22.37 53.94 -20.92
N CYS A 35 -22.80 54.22 -22.16
CA CYS A 35 -23.72 55.34 -22.45
C CYS A 35 -25.16 54.94 -22.06
N GLU A 36 -25.93 55.90 -21.53
CA GLU A 36 -27.31 55.73 -21.03
C GLU A 36 -28.29 54.86 -21.87
N PRO A 37 -28.26 54.84 -23.23
CA PRO A 37 -29.17 54.00 -24.02
C PRO A 37 -28.88 52.50 -23.98
N ASP A 38 -27.66 52.05 -23.63
CA ASP A 38 -27.30 50.62 -23.61
C ASP A 38 -27.83 49.88 -22.36
N VAL A 39 -27.87 50.57 -21.22
CA VAL A 39 -28.34 49.97 -19.95
C VAL A 39 -29.80 49.57 -20.03
N LYS A 40 -30.65 50.37 -20.70
CA LYS A 40 -32.07 50.05 -20.88
C LYS A 40 -32.31 48.83 -21.77
N ASN A 41 -31.44 48.59 -22.75
CA ASN A 41 -31.56 47.44 -23.64
C ASN A 41 -31.12 46.16 -22.94
N VAL A 42 -30.00 46.18 -22.21
CA VAL A 42 -29.50 45.03 -21.43
C VAL A 42 -30.49 44.64 -20.32
N VAL A 43 -31.08 45.62 -19.62
CA VAL A 43 -32.13 45.36 -18.61
C VAL A 43 -33.39 44.77 -19.25
N ARG A 44 -33.75 45.19 -20.47
CA ARG A 44 -34.93 44.66 -21.17
C ARG A 44 -34.69 43.24 -21.72
N GLU A 45 -33.47 42.92 -22.14
CA GLU A 45 -33.06 41.59 -22.60
C GLU A 45 -33.05 40.57 -21.44
N THR A 46 -32.44 40.95 -20.32
CA THR A 46 -32.44 40.15 -19.08
C THR A 46 -33.84 39.97 -18.47
N LEU A 47 -34.70 40.99 -18.52
CA LEU A 47 -36.12 40.85 -18.14
C LEU A 47 -36.90 39.96 -19.12
N GLY A 48 -36.53 39.95 -20.40
CA GLY A 48 -37.09 39.05 -21.41
C GLY A 48 -36.77 37.58 -21.13
N GLU A 49 -35.53 37.29 -20.74
CA GLU A 49 -35.10 35.95 -20.32
C GLU A 49 -35.82 35.50 -19.04
N ILE A 50 -35.92 36.36 -18.02
CA ILE A 50 -36.62 36.05 -16.76
C ILE A 50 -38.12 35.77 -17.00
N ASN A 51 -38.79 36.54 -17.87
CA ASN A 51 -40.19 36.30 -18.22
C ASN A 51 -40.39 35.00 -19.01
N SER A 52 -39.39 34.58 -19.81
CA SER A 52 -39.43 33.28 -20.50
C SER A 52 -39.36 32.09 -19.54
N PHE A 53 -38.65 32.25 -18.41
CA PHE A 53 -38.62 31.27 -17.31
C PHE A 53 -39.94 31.18 -16.53
N SER A 54 -40.73 32.25 -16.48
CA SER A 54 -42.05 32.24 -15.82
C SER A 54 -43.16 31.64 -16.71
N ALA A 55 -43.01 31.71 -18.04
CA ALA A 55 -43.96 31.16 -19.00
C ALA A 55 -43.93 29.62 -19.11
N MET A 56 -42.80 28.99 -18.75
CA MET A 56 -42.71 27.55 -18.53
C MET A 56 -42.88 27.31 -17.02
N GLY A 57 -44.00 26.78 -16.57
CA GLY A 57 -44.31 26.53 -15.14
C GLY A 57 -43.41 25.52 -14.40
N GLN A 58 -42.11 25.51 -14.67
CA GLN A 58 -41.08 24.79 -13.94
C GLN A 58 -40.22 25.82 -13.22
N MET A 59 -40.56 26.13 -11.97
CA MET A 59 -39.55 26.62 -11.05
C MET A 59 -38.41 25.58 -11.04
N PRO A 60 -37.14 25.95 -11.28
CA PRO A 60 -36.04 25.02 -11.13
C PRO A 60 -36.06 24.57 -9.67
N VAL A 61 -36.46 23.32 -9.45
CA VAL A 61 -36.36 22.69 -8.13
C VAL A 61 -34.88 22.67 -7.80
N LEU A 62 -34.44 23.57 -6.91
CA LEU A 62 -33.09 23.54 -6.39
C LEU A 62 -32.94 22.21 -5.65
N SER A 63 -32.28 21.24 -6.27
CA SER A 63 -32.03 19.94 -5.64
C SER A 63 -31.01 20.16 -4.51
N VAL A 64 -31.52 20.38 -3.30
CA VAL A 64 -30.69 20.42 -2.09
C VAL A 64 -30.37 18.97 -1.73
N ALA A 65 -29.19 18.52 -2.12
CA ALA A 65 -28.64 17.24 -1.69
C ALA A 65 -27.78 17.47 -0.44
N LEU A 66 -27.99 16.67 0.60
CA LEU A 66 -27.09 16.66 1.75
C LEU A 66 -25.71 16.19 1.30
N GLN A 67 -24.68 16.92 1.70
CA GLN A 67 -23.29 16.55 1.46
C GLN A 67 -22.71 15.91 2.71
N ARG A 68 -21.73 15.02 2.53
CA ARG A 68 -20.97 14.47 3.65
C ARG A 68 -20.24 15.58 4.39
N THR A 69 -20.01 15.36 5.68
CA THR A 69 -19.23 16.28 6.51
C THR A 69 -17.82 16.44 5.96
N GLN A 70 -17.30 17.66 5.94
CA GLN A 70 -15.93 17.94 5.52
C GLN A 70 -15.05 18.17 6.76
N HIS A 71 -13.98 17.41 6.88
CA HIS A 71 -12.91 17.67 7.85
C HIS A 71 -11.84 18.54 7.18
N LEU A 72 -11.17 19.40 7.95
CA LEU A 72 -10.11 20.25 7.41
C LEU A 72 -8.91 19.42 6.97
N PHE A 73 -8.22 19.87 5.92
CA PHE A 73 -7.02 19.22 5.42
C PHE A 73 -5.90 19.21 6.48
N THR A 74 -5.28 18.04 6.67
CA THR A 74 -4.14 17.83 7.58
C THR A 74 -2.87 17.53 6.81
N PHE A 75 -1.73 18.06 7.27
CA PHE A 75 -0.45 17.88 6.57
C PHE A 75 0.01 16.43 6.50
N ASP A 76 -0.40 15.55 7.43
CA ASP A 76 -0.07 14.12 7.43
C ASP A 76 -0.52 13.35 6.17
N LEU A 77 -1.43 13.93 5.37
CA LEU A 77 -1.86 13.32 4.13
C LEU A 77 -0.68 12.93 3.22
N ILE A 78 0.34 13.80 3.18
CA ILE A 78 1.49 13.62 2.32
C ILE A 78 2.25 12.33 2.65
N LEU A 79 2.32 11.96 3.94
CA LEU A 79 2.94 10.73 4.40
C LEU A 79 2.18 9.52 3.83
N TRP A 80 0.85 9.56 3.86
CA TRP A 80 0.02 8.46 3.37
C TRP A 80 0.12 8.30 1.85
N MET A 81 0.14 9.42 1.12
CA MET A 81 0.39 9.44 -0.33
C MET A 81 1.74 8.81 -0.68
N ILE A 82 2.80 9.18 0.06
CA ILE A 82 4.14 8.61 -0.11
C ILE A 82 4.12 7.11 0.16
N ILE A 83 3.58 6.67 1.30
CA ILE A 83 3.50 5.25 1.68
C ILE A 83 2.82 4.45 0.57
N ARG A 84 1.63 4.89 0.14
CA ARG A 84 0.86 4.24 -0.92
C ARG A 84 1.68 4.13 -2.21
N LYS A 85 2.33 5.23 -2.63
CA LYS A 85 3.14 5.25 -3.85
C LYS A 85 4.36 4.35 -3.75
N THR A 86 5.05 4.34 -2.60
CA THR A 86 6.20 3.47 -2.37
C THR A 86 5.82 1.99 -2.35
N THR A 87 4.70 1.63 -1.73
CA THR A 87 4.19 0.24 -1.77
C THR A 87 3.84 -0.16 -3.21
N ASN A 88 3.23 0.74 -3.99
CA ASN A 88 2.94 0.46 -5.40
C ASN A 88 4.20 0.29 -6.26
N TRP A 89 5.27 1.04 -5.96
CA TRP A 89 6.58 0.88 -6.62
C TRP A 89 7.27 -0.44 -6.26
N LEU A 90 6.94 -1.03 -5.12
CA LEU A 90 7.40 -2.34 -4.67
C LEU A 90 6.51 -3.50 -5.14
N SER A 91 5.46 -3.21 -5.90
CA SER A 91 4.58 -4.25 -6.44
C SER A 91 5.34 -5.23 -7.32
N PHE A 92 4.86 -6.47 -7.37
CA PHE A 92 5.46 -7.50 -8.22
C PHE A 92 5.47 -7.09 -9.69
N GLY A 93 4.45 -6.36 -10.15
CA GLY A 93 4.38 -5.86 -11.52
C GLY A 93 5.59 -5.00 -11.91
N GLU A 94 5.93 -4.02 -11.07
CA GLU A 94 7.09 -3.14 -11.30
C GLU A 94 8.42 -3.89 -11.11
N TYR A 95 8.48 -4.81 -10.15
CA TYR A 95 9.63 -5.68 -9.96
C TYR A 95 9.89 -6.57 -11.19
N SER A 96 8.86 -7.22 -11.73
CA SER A 96 9.00 -8.10 -12.90
C SER A 96 9.48 -7.35 -14.13
N LYS A 97 8.96 -6.13 -14.36
CA LYS A 97 9.42 -5.25 -15.46
C LYS A 97 10.90 -4.90 -15.29
N PHE A 98 11.29 -4.47 -14.09
CA PHE A 98 12.68 -4.11 -13.80
C PHE A 98 13.63 -5.30 -14.05
N ILE A 99 13.28 -6.50 -13.55
CA ILE A 99 14.11 -7.68 -13.76
C ILE A 99 14.13 -8.08 -15.24
N ASP A 100 13.00 -8.12 -15.91
CA ASP A 100 12.91 -8.52 -17.31
C ASP A 100 13.70 -7.54 -18.22
N GLU A 101 13.70 -6.23 -17.95
CA GLU A 101 14.52 -5.23 -18.64
C GLU A 101 16.03 -5.51 -18.52
N HIS A 102 16.51 -5.97 -17.36
CA HIS A 102 17.94 -6.22 -17.11
C HIS A 102 18.39 -7.64 -17.52
N PHE A 103 17.47 -8.59 -17.61
CA PHE A 103 17.73 -9.95 -18.08
C PHE A 103 17.58 -10.08 -19.59
N CYS A 104 16.67 -9.31 -20.19
CA CYS A 104 16.36 -9.30 -21.62
C CYS A 104 16.44 -7.87 -22.17
N PRO A 105 17.64 -7.26 -22.27
CA PRO A 105 17.77 -5.94 -22.86
C PRO A 105 17.27 -5.97 -24.31
N ASP A 106 16.40 -5.03 -24.68
CA ASP A 106 16.01 -4.83 -26.07
C ASP A 106 17.27 -4.62 -26.91
N GLU A 107 17.38 -5.30 -28.06
CA GLU A 107 18.55 -5.23 -28.95
C GLU A 107 18.92 -3.79 -29.38
N GLN A 108 17.99 -2.83 -29.22
CA GLN A 108 18.21 -1.40 -29.50
C GLN A 108 18.99 -0.65 -28.40
N ASN A 109 19.01 -1.17 -27.16
CA ASN A 109 19.70 -0.57 -26.00
C ASN A 109 20.90 -1.40 -25.53
N ALA A 110 21.26 -2.45 -26.26
CA ALA A 110 22.48 -3.19 -26.01
C ALA A 110 23.69 -2.31 -26.36
N ASP A 111 24.37 -1.80 -25.33
CA ASP A 111 25.66 -1.13 -25.46
C ASP A 111 26.61 -2.04 -26.26
N PRO A 112 27.09 -1.63 -27.46
CA PRO A 112 27.87 -2.49 -28.36
C PRO A 112 29.23 -2.92 -27.78
N THR A 113 29.57 -2.43 -26.59
CA THR A 113 30.82 -2.73 -25.87
C THR A 113 30.80 -4.05 -25.10
N MET A 114 29.64 -4.69 -24.92
CA MET A 114 29.51 -5.99 -24.24
C MET A 114 28.99 -7.09 -25.19
N GLY A 115 29.81 -7.46 -26.18
CA GLY A 115 29.55 -8.63 -27.02
C GLY A 115 29.87 -8.48 -28.51
N ALA A 116 30.94 -7.77 -28.87
CA ALA A 116 31.42 -7.75 -30.25
C ALA A 116 32.16 -9.04 -30.61
N ALA A 117 31.44 -10.02 -31.17
CA ALA A 117 32.00 -11.02 -32.09
C ALA A 117 30.92 -11.54 -33.04
N GLY A 118 30.77 -10.86 -34.18
CA GLY A 118 29.89 -11.20 -35.31
C GLY A 118 29.11 -9.95 -35.74
N GLU A 119 29.15 -9.47 -36.98
CA GLU A 119 29.26 -10.16 -38.27
C GLU A 119 29.87 -9.22 -39.34
N PRO A 120 29.87 -9.58 -40.63
CA PRO A 120 28.73 -9.04 -41.41
C PRO A 120 28.25 -9.99 -42.51
N GLY A 121 26.98 -10.41 -42.47
CA GLY A 121 26.41 -11.04 -43.65
C GLY A 121 24.96 -11.50 -43.66
N THR A 122 24.24 -11.58 -42.54
CA THR A 122 22.87 -12.14 -42.60
C THR A 122 21.87 -11.47 -41.66
N PRO A 123 20.65 -11.14 -42.13
CA PRO A 123 19.64 -10.53 -41.29
C PRO A 123 19.04 -11.59 -40.35
N ARG A 124 19.26 -11.45 -39.04
CA ARG A 124 18.58 -12.29 -38.05
C ARG A 124 17.35 -11.57 -37.52
N ASN A 125 16.19 -11.90 -38.08
CA ASN A 125 14.92 -11.78 -37.39
C ASN A 125 14.90 -12.80 -36.24
N LEU A 126 15.49 -12.46 -35.09
CA LEU A 126 15.36 -13.23 -33.87
C LEU A 126 14.05 -12.82 -33.18
N THR A 127 12.98 -13.51 -33.54
CA THR A 127 11.76 -13.57 -32.73
C THR A 127 12.13 -13.84 -31.27
N ARG A 128 11.92 -12.86 -30.37
CA ARG A 128 11.99 -12.93 -28.89
C ARG A 128 12.71 -14.19 -28.41
N SER A 129 14.04 -14.18 -28.57
CA SER A 129 14.87 -15.36 -28.34
C SER A 129 14.63 -15.90 -26.93
N LYS A 130 14.16 -17.14 -26.87
CA LYS A 130 14.13 -18.00 -25.68
C LYS A 130 15.39 -17.74 -24.85
N LEU A 131 15.22 -17.38 -23.58
CA LEU A 131 16.27 -17.05 -22.60
C LEU A 131 17.37 -18.12 -22.57
N ARG A 132 18.33 -18.05 -23.50
CA ARG A 132 19.68 -18.58 -23.31
C ARG A 132 20.45 -17.46 -22.65
N LEU A 133 20.20 -17.27 -21.36
CA LEU A 133 21.00 -16.34 -20.58
C LEU A 133 22.47 -16.78 -20.67
N PRO A 134 23.40 -15.89 -21.04
CA PRO A 134 24.82 -16.23 -21.28
C PRO A 134 25.60 -16.48 -19.97
N PHE A 135 24.91 -16.87 -18.90
CA PHE A 135 25.51 -17.08 -17.58
C PHE A 135 25.67 -18.59 -17.34
N PRO A 136 26.90 -19.12 -17.35
CA PRO A 136 27.15 -20.50 -16.96
C PRO A 136 26.89 -20.69 -15.45
N GLY A 137 26.39 -21.86 -15.06
CA GLY A 137 26.21 -22.23 -13.65
C GLY A 137 25.22 -21.34 -12.88
N VAL A 138 25.55 -21.00 -11.63
CA VAL A 138 24.68 -20.25 -10.70
C VAL A 138 24.72 -18.73 -10.87
N ASP A 139 25.45 -18.23 -11.87
CA ASP A 139 25.65 -16.79 -12.05
C ASP A 139 24.36 -16.06 -12.44
N ALA A 140 23.41 -16.75 -13.10
CA ALA A 140 22.08 -16.20 -13.36
C ALA A 140 21.32 -15.88 -12.06
N TYR A 141 21.41 -16.75 -11.06
CA TYR A 141 20.79 -16.54 -9.76
C TYR A 141 21.49 -15.42 -8.97
N ARG A 142 22.83 -15.37 -9.02
CA ARG A 142 23.60 -14.27 -8.39
C ARG A 142 23.23 -12.92 -9.00
N LYS A 143 23.09 -12.86 -10.33
CA LYS A 143 22.61 -11.66 -11.03
C LYS A 143 21.19 -11.31 -10.59
N LEU A 144 20.29 -12.29 -10.48
CA LEU A 144 18.93 -12.06 -9.99
C LEU A 144 18.96 -11.44 -8.59
N LYS A 145 19.69 -12.05 -7.65
CA LYS A 145 19.85 -11.57 -6.28
C LYS A 145 20.40 -10.14 -6.23
N ALA A 146 21.49 -9.86 -6.95
CA ALA A 146 22.08 -8.53 -7.02
C ALA A 146 21.11 -7.50 -7.61
N LEU A 147 20.35 -7.86 -8.65
CA LEU A 147 19.35 -6.97 -9.23
C LEU A 147 18.20 -6.72 -8.25
N THR A 148 17.72 -7.73 -7.53
CA THR A 148 16.70 -7.56 -6.48
C THR A 148 17.19 -6.63 -5.38
N ASP A 149 18.46 -6.74 -4.97
CA ASP A 149 19.06 -5.83 -3.99
C ASP A 149 19.07 -4.39 -4.51
N THR A 150 19.52 -4.19 -5.76
CA THR A 150 19.49 -2.85 -6.38
C THR A 150 18.08 -2.30 -6.54
N PHE A 151 17.10 -3.15 -6.87
CA PHE A 151 15.69 -2.76 -6.97
C PHE A 151 15.17 -2.25 -5.63
N MET A 152 15.41 -3.01 -4.55
CA MET A 152 15.00 -2.61 -3.21
C MET A 152 15.69 -1.32 -2.78
N LEU A 153 16.99 -1.16 -3.01
CA LEU A 153 17.72 0.06 -2.68
C LEU A 153 17.23 1.28 -3.48
N ALA A 154 16.89 1.11 -4.75
CA ALA A 154 16.42 2.19 -5.62
C ALA A 154 14.96 2.59 -5.37
N ARG A 155 14.14 1.68 -4.84
CA ARG A 155 12.69 1.89 -4.63
C ARG A 155 12.31 2.08 -3.17
N THR A 156 13.19 1.73 -2.23
CA THR A 156 12.94 1.86 -0.78
C THR A 156 14.05 2.64 -0.08
N GLY A 157 13.65 3.60 0.74
CA GLY A 157 14.54 4.31 1.65
C GLY A 157 15.28 5.51 1.05
N VAL A 158 16.49 5.72 1.54
CA VAL A 158 17.28 6.97 1.46
C VAL A 158 17.74 7.34 0.05
N LEU A 159 17.87 6.38 -0.85
CA LEU A 159 18.37 6.61 -2.20
C LEU A 159 17.25 6.98 -3.18
N VAL A 160 16.00 7.02 -2.71
CA VAL A 160 14.86 7.44 -3.52
C VAL A 160 14.95 8.95 -3.74
N ASP A 161 14.85 9.37 -4.99
CA ASP A 161 14.61 10.77 -5.32
C ASP A 161 13.15 11.12 -4.97
N PHE A 162 12.95 11.61 -3.75
CA PHE A 162 11.62 11.95 -3.24
C PHE A 162 10.97 13.10 -4.02
N ASP A 163 11.75 14.04 -4.56
CA ASP A 163 11.18 15.12 -5.38
C ASP A 163 10.59 14.54 -6.67
N ARG A 164 11.29 13.59 -7.29
CA ARG A 164 10.76 12.86 -8.45
C ARG A 164 9.57 11.98 -8.09
N LEU A 165 9.55 11.37 -6.90
CA LEU A 165 8.40 10.62 -6.39
C LEU A 165 7.17 11.53 -6.24
N LEU A 166 7.34 12.68 -5.59
CA LEU A 166 6.28 13.64 -5.32
C LEU A 166 5.68 14.21 -6.61
N ARG A 167 6.51 14.50 -7.62
CA ARG A 167 6.04 14.94 -8.95
C ARG A 167 5.26 13.87 -9.73
N LYS A 168 5.37 12.59 -9.34
CA LYS A 168 4.63 11.48 -9.95
C LYS A 168 3.34 11.13 -9.20
N LEU A 169 3.01 11.85 -8.14
CA LEU A 169 1.70 11.75 -7.47
C LEU A 169 0.69 12.54 -8.28
N ASP A 170 -0.50 11.98 -8.50
CA ASP A 170 -1.62 12.68 -9.13
C ASP A 170 -2.48 13.33 -8.02
N PRO A 171 -2.47 14.67 -7.88
CA PRO A 171 -3.27 15.35 -6.86
C PRO A 171 -4.77 15.10 -7.02
N SER A 172 -5.25 14.79 -8.23
CA SER A 172 -6.67 14.54 -8.50
C SER A 172 -7.09 13.19 -7.93
N GLU A 173 -6.29 12.14 -8.16
CA GLU A 173 -6.54 10.80 -7.60
C GLU A 173 -6.51 10.84 -6.06
N GLU A 174 -5.49 11.50 -5.50
CA GLU A 174 -5.28 11.56 -4.06
C GLU A 174 -6.32 12.46 -3.35
N GLY A 175 -6.75 13.55 -3.99
CA GLY A 175 -7.84 14.38 -3.50
C GLY A 175 -9.21 13.67 -3.51
N ALA A 176 -9.47 12.88 -4.56
CA ALA A 176 -10.71 12.10 -4.68
C ALA A 176 -10.90 11.10 -3.52
N ARG A 177 -9.81 10.55 -2.96
CA ARG A 177 -9.86 9.63 -1.80
C ARG A 177 -10.38 10.28 -0.53
N ILE A 178 -10.07 11.54 -0.33
CA ILE A 178 -10.49 12.32 0.85
C ILE A 178 -11.87 12.95 0.61
N GLY A 179 -12.27 13.07 -0.65
CA GLY A 179 -13.44 13.82 -1.08
C GLY A 179 -13.18 15.33 -1.14
N GLN A 180 -11.92 15.75 -1.30
CA GLN A 180 -11.52 17.16 -1.39
C GLN A 180 -10.49 17.38 -2.50
N PRO A 181 -10.67 18.37 -3.39
CA PRO A 181 -9.70 18.65 -4.43
C PRO A 181 -8.40 19.18 -3.82
N LEU A 182 -7.27 18.58 -4.19
CA LEU A 182 -5.94 19.09 -3.86
C LEU A 182 -5.50 20.12 -4.91
N PRO A 183 -4.74 21.17 -4.52
CA PRO A 183 -4.15 22.09 -5.47
C PRO A 183 -3.28 21.38 -6.50
N SER A 184 -3.45 21.70 -7.78
CA SER A 184 -2.68 21.12 -8.89
C SER A 184 -1.29 21.73 -9.10
N ASP A 185 -0.81 22.58 -8.17
CA ASP A 185 0.54 23.13 -8.23
C ASP A 185 1.58 22.01 -8.03
N SER A 186 2.51 21.85 -8.98
CA SER A 186 3.51 20.79 -8.96
C SER A 186 4.41 20.84 -7.73
N ASP A 187 4.59 22.03 -7.16
CA ASP A 187 5.47 22.24 -6.01
C ASP A 187 4.69 22.23 -4.69
N PHE A 188 3.36 22.17 -4.72
CA PHE A 188 2.53 22.16 -3.51
C PHE A 188 2.88 20.97 -2.60
N LEU A 189 2.99 19.78 -3.18
CA LEU A 189 3.30 18.56 -2.42
C LEU A 189 4.70 18.59 -1.79
N ILE A 190 5.68 19.19 -2.47
CA ILE A 190 7.04 19.39 -1.94
C ILE A 190 7.01 20.36 -0.76
N LYS A 191 6.29 21.47 -0.88
CA LYS A 191 6.11 22.44 0.21
C LYS A 191 5.40 21.82 1.42
N VAL A 192 4.37 21.01 1.17
CA VAL A 192 3.64 20.28 2.22
C VAL A 192 4.53 19.26 2.92
N TRP A 193 5.34 18.51 2.15
CA TRP A 193 6.31 17.56 2.71
C TRP A 193 7.33 18.24 3.61
N ASN A 194 7.96 19.31 3.14
CA ASN A 194 8.95 20.05 3.93
C ASN A 194 8.36 20.68 5.19
N ARG A 195 7.06 21.04 5.15
CA ARG A 195 6.34 21.53 6.34
C ARG A 195 5.94 20.41 7.29
N TYR A 196 5.75 19.20 6.79
CA TYR A 196 5.42 18.03 7.60
C TYR A 196 6.63 17.54 8.42
N LEU A 197 7.83 17.67 7.85
CA LEU A 197 9.06 17.31 8.54
C LEU A 197 9.36 18.29 9.69
N GLU A 198 9.82 17.75 10.82
CA GLU A 198 10.22 18.52 11.99
C GLU A 198 11.74 18.70 12.01
N ASN A 199 12.20 19.90 12.33
CA ASN A 199 13.62 20.17 12.50
C ASN A 199 14.10 19.59 13.83
N VAL A 200 15.20 18.84 13.81
CA VAL A 200 15.75 18.23 15.03
C VAL A 200 17.15 18.76 15.34
N ASN A 201 17.33 19.35 16.52
CA ASN A 201 18.62 19.79 17.07
C ASN A 201 19.49 20.64 16.12
N GLY A 202 18.89 21.47 15.26
CA GLY A 202 19.62 22.38 14.37
C GLY A 202 20.24 21.74 13.13
N SER A 203 19.91 20.47 12.81
CA SER A 203 20.24 19.90 11.49
C SER A 203 19.42 20.55 10.38
N SER A 204 20.00 20.68 9.19
CA SER A 204 19.30 21.16 7.99
C SER A 204 18.21 20.20 7.51
N ASP A 205 18.33 18.93 7.87
CA ASP A 205 17.48 17.87 7.38
C ASP A 205 16.35 17.62 8.39
N GLY A 206 15.10 17.72 7.92
CA GLY A 206 13.91 17.49 8.73
C GLY A 206 13.62 16.00 8.92
N ALA A 207 13.08 15.61 10.08
CA ALA A 207 12.72 14.24 10.40
C ALA A 207 11.21 14.04 10.40
N LEU A 208 10.75 12.81 10.17
CA LEU A 208 9.34 12.45 10.38
C LEU A 208 8.94 12.69 11.84
N PRO A 209 7.70 13.15 12.14
CA PRO A 209 7.30 13.52 13.50
C PRO A 209 7.55 12.42 14.55
N TYR A 210 7.23 11.16 14.24
CA TYR A 210 7.51 10.04 15.12
C TYR A 210 9.01 9.84 15.38
N LEU A 211 9.84 9.93 14.34
CA LEU A 211 11.29 9.77 14.43
C LEU A 211 11.95 10.97 15.12
N ALA A 212 11.38 12.17 14.97
CA ALA A 212 11.80 13.36 15.70
C ALA A 212 11.60 13.19 17.21
N ILE A 213 10.45 12.65 17.65
CA ILE A 213 10.19 12.31 19.06
C ILE A 213 11.23 11.31 19.60
N ILE A 214 11.56 10.27 18.83
CA ILE A 214 12.58 9.29 19.23
C ILE A 214 13.95 9.96 19.31
N ARG A 215 14.31 10.77 18.31
CA ARG A 215 15.58 11.48 18.26
C ARG A 215 15.78 12.40 19.46
N ASN A 216 14.72 13.08 19.90
CA ASN A 216 14.74 13.92 21.09
C ASN A 216 15.01 13.14 22.40
N LYS A 217 14.75 11.82 22.42
CA LYS A 217 15.08 10.94 23.56
C LYS A 217 16.55 10.51 23.59
N LEU A 218 17.30 10.72 22.51
CA LEU A 218 18.70 10.31 22.37
C LEU A 218 19.64 11.52 22.16
N PRO A 219 19.61 12.57 23.00
CA PRO A 219 20.38 13.80 22.78
C PRO A 219 21.90 13.58 22.80
N ASP A 220 22.35 12.52 23.46
CA ASP A 220 23.73 12.08 23.63
C ASP A 220 24.36 11.52 22.35
N VAL A 221 23.56 11.04 21.40
CA VAL A 221 24.06 10.58 20.10
C VAL A 221 24.19 11.79 19.16
N PRO A 222 25.39 12.17 18.69
CA PRO A 222 25.54 13.31 17.79
C PRO A 222 25.03 13.00 16.38
N LEU A 223 24.40 13.98 15.72
CA LEU A 223 24.15 13.92 14.28
C LEU A 223 25.31 14.61 13.57
N ILE A 224 26.01 13.86 12.72
CA ILE A 224 27.15 14.34 11.96
C ILE A 224 26.62 14.96 10.67
N ASN A 225 26.75 16.28 10.51
CA ASN A 225 26.35 16.94 9.27
C ASN A 225 27.41 16.67 8.19
N PRO A 226 27.02 16.17 7.01
CA PRO A 226 27.96 15.88 5.93
C PRO A 226 28.77 17.09 5.46
N GLN A 227 28.24 18.31 5.65
CA GLN A 227 28.89 19.56 5.28
C GLN A 227 30.08 19.92 6.17
N ASP A 228 30.17 19.33 7.37
CA ASP A 228 31.26 19.59 8.32
C ASP A 228 32.55 18.82 7.96
N PHE A 229 32.51 17.95 6.94
CA PHE A 229 33.61 17.05 6.57
C PHE A 229 34.03 17.23 5.09
N PRO A 230 35.34 17.09 4.78
CA PRO A 230 35.82 17.18 3.42
C PRO A 230 35.29 16.02 2.54
N PRO A 231 35.04 16.26 1.24
CA PRO A 231 34.53 15.24 0.33
C PRO A 231 35.52 14.08 0.20
N GLY A 232 35.06 12.85 0.52
CA GLY A 232 35.86 11.62 0.47
C GLY A 232 36.12 10.96 1.83
N ASP A 233 35.73 11.60 2.94
CA ASP A 233 35.81 11.01 4.27
C ASP A 233 34.65 10.00 4.51
N ILE A 234 34.95 8.88 5.17
CA ILE A 234 33.99 7.81 5.52
C ILE A 234 32.87 8.38 6.42
N THR A 235 33.13 9.49 7.10
CA THR A 235 32.16 10.23 7.90
C THR A 235 30.97 10.76 7.09
N ALA A 236 31.09 10.94 5.77
CA ALA A 236 29.96 11.26 4.89
C ALA A 236 28.88 10.16 4.91
N CYS A 237 29.24 8.91 5.24
CA CYS A 237 28.28 7.81 5.44
C CYS A 237 27.35 8.03 6.64
N PHE A 238 27.70 8.89 7.61
CA PHE A 238 26.79 9.23 8.71
C PHE A 238 25.60 10.10 8.25
N GLY A 239 25.72 10.81 7.12
CA GLY A 239 24.59 11.50 6.47
C GLY A 239 23.47 10.55 6.03
N ILE A 240 23.78 9.26 5.80
CA ILE A 240 22.77 8.25 5.47
C ILE A 240 21.80 8.06 6.64
N ILE A 241 22.28 8.15 7.89
CA ILE A 241 21.43 8.05 9.08
C ILE A 241 20.49 9.25 9.16
N GLN A 242 20.97 10.46 8.87
CA GLN A 242 20.14 11.66 8.83
C GLN A 242 19.02 11.52 7.79
N LYS A 243 19.36 11.08 6.57
CA LYS A 243 18.35 10.83 5.53
C LYS A 243 17.37 9.71 5.89
N LYS A 244 17.75 8.71 6.69
CA LYS A 244 16.80 7.69 7.20
C LYS A 244 15.74 8.30 8.13
N LEU A 245 16.01 9.44 8.78
CA LEU A 245 15.04 10.11 9.65
C LEU A 245 13.96 10.84 8.84
N SER A 246 14.30 11.35 7.67
CA SER A 246 13.34 11.97 6.75
C SER A 246 12.64 10.94 5.86
N GLN A 247 13.39 9.91 5.44
CA GLN A 247 13.02 8.94 4.40
C GLN A 247 13.39 7.51 4.84
N PRO A 248 12.66 6.95 5.83
CA PRO A 248 12.88 5.57 6.24
C PRO A 248 12.47 4.59 5.14
N THR A 249 12.93 3.35 5.26
CA THR A 249 12.43 2.25 4.41
C THR A 249 11.02 1.88 4.85
N PHE A 250 10.04 2.22 4.03
CA PHE A 250 8.63 1.89 4.26
C PHE A 250 8.33 0.43 3.94
N LEU A 251 8.67 -0.47 4.87
CA LEU A 251 8.43 -1.91 4.79
C LEU A 251 7.92 -2.44 6.13
N GLU A 252 6.90 -3.30 6.09
CA GLU A 252 6.41 -4.03 7.25
C GLU A 252 6.53 -5.54 7.06
N LEU A 253 6.77 -6.21 8.16
CA LEU A 253 6.90 -7.66 8.19
C LEU A 253 5.56 -8.38 8.01
N ILE A 254 4.43 -7.72 8.32
CA ILE A 254 3.09 -8.29 8.16
C ILE A 254 2.84 -8.78 6.72
N TRP A 255 3.46 -8.12 5.74
CA TRP A 255 3.38 -8.55 4.34
C TRP A 255 3.97 -9.95 4.17
N SER A 256 5.15 -10.20 4.75
CA SER A 256 5.85 -11.48 4.68
C SER A 256 5.07 -12.59 5.41
N TYR A 257 4.49 -12.26 6.55
CA TYR A 257 3.64 -13.19 7.31
C TYR A 257 2.47 -13.72 6.46
N TRP A 258 1.75 -12.83 5.77
CA TRP A 258 0.59 -13.23 4.97
C TRP A 258 0.97 -14.04 3.73
N HIS A 259 2.10 -13.75 3.07
CA HIS A 259 2.59 -14.59 1.96
C HIS A 259 3.08 -15.96 2.42
N GLU A 260 3.58 -16.06 3.65
CA GLU A 260 3.95 -17.33 4.25
C GLU A 260 2.72 -18.20 4.60
N GLU A 261 1.71 -17.63 5.25
CA GLU A 261 0.41 -18.28 5.47
C GLU A 261 -0.34 -18.57 4.14
N GLY A 262 -0.06 -17.77 3.11
CA GLY A 262 -0.51 -17.97 1.74
C GLY A 262 0.15 -19.16 1.02
N MET A 263 1.06 -19.89 1.67
CA MET A 263 1.78 -21.06 1.16
C MET A 263 2.77 -20.77 0.02
N GLN A 264 3.14 -19.51 -0.23
CA GLN A 264 4.09 -19.16 -1.29
C GLN A 264 5.44 -19.85 -1.10
N ILE A 265 5.98 -19.74 0.11
CA ILE A 265 7.31 -20.27 0.46
C ILE A 265 7.28 -21.80 0.48
N GLN A 266 6.17 -22.38 0.96
CA GLN A 266 5.97 -23.82 0.95
C GLN A 266 5.91 -24.34 -0.49
N ALA A 267 5.21 -23.65 -1.39
CA ALA A 267 5.18 -24.00 -2.81
C ALA A 267 6.60 -24.04 -3.39
N MET A 268 7.40 -22.99 -3.15
CA MET A 268 8.77 -22.96 -3.63
C MET A 268 9.66 -24.06 -3.03
N ASN A 269 9.49 -24.38 -1.75
CA ASN A 269 10.23 -25.46 -1.08
C ASN A 269 9.90 -26.84 -1.66
N TYR A 270 8.63 -27.15 -1.92
CA TYR A 270 8.22 -28.41 -2.53
C TYR A 270 8.71 -28.54 -3.98
N ILE A 271 8.66 -27.45 -4.75
CA ILE A 271 9.25 -27.41 -6.11
C ILE A 271 10.76 -27.65 -6.04
N SER A 272 11.45 -27.03 -5.08
CA SER A 272 12.89 -27.20 -4.88
C SER A 272 13.27 -28.62 -4.46
N GLN A 273 12.47 -29.29 -3.62
CA GLN A 273 12.67 -30.69 -3.25
C GLN A 273 12.49 -31.61 -4.47
N ARG A 274 11.43 -31.41 -5.24
CA ARG A 274 11.20 -32.16 -6.49
C ARG A 274 12.38 -31.99 -7.45
N PHE A 275 12.89 -30.77 -7.59
CA PHE A 275 14.03 -30.47 -8.45
C PHE A 275 15.33 -31.18 -8.01
N GLN A 276 15.51 -31.37 -6.70
CA GLN A 276 16.62 -32.16 -6.12
C GLN A 276 16.37 -33.67 -6.15
N ASN A 277 15.27 -34.13 -6.75
CA ASN A 277 14.83 -35.52 -6.72
C ASN A 277 14.62 -36.07 -5.28
N VAL A 278 14.17 -35.20 -4.38
CA VAL A 278 13.77 -35.55 -3.01
C VAL A 278 12.26 -35.73 -2.99
N ARG A 279 11.78 -36.86 -2.44
CA ARG A 279 10.35 -37.11 -2.26
C ARG A 279 9.76 -36.24 -1.17
N GLY A 280 8.53 -35.76 -1.39
CA GLY A 280 7.78 -34.99 -0.40
C GLY A 280 7.43 -35.81 0.87
N PRO A 281 7.09 -35.14 1.98
CA PRO A 281 6.89 -35.74 3.30
C PRO A 281 5.55 -36.47 3.50
N GLY A 282 5.07 -37.23 2.51
CA GLY A 282 3.82 -38.01 2.59
C GLY A 282 3.87 -39.31 1.76
N ASP A 283 2.92 -40.22 2.03
CA ASP A 283 2.85 -41.54 1.36
C ASP A 283 2.57 -41.43 -0.15
N ARG A 284 1.85 -40.36 -0.54
CA ARG A 284 1.61 -39.98 -1.94
C ARG A 284 2.22 -38.62 -2.18
N ASP A 285 3.11 -38.54 -3.16
CA ASP A 285 3.73 -37.29 -3.60
C ASP A 285 3.18 -36.93 -5.00
N PRO A 286 2.25 -35.96 -5.10
CA PRO A 286 1.68 -35.54 -6.38
C PRO A 286 2.69 -34.93 -7.33
N LEU A 287 3.78 -34.35 -6.82
CA LEU A 287 4.86 -33.82 -7.65
C LEU A 287 5.72 -34.94 -8.22
N ALA A 288 5.67 -36.15 -7.63
CA ALA A 288 6.47 -37.27 -8.09
C ALA A 288 6.17 -37.67 -9.55
N THR A 289 4.94 -37.41 -10.02
CA THR A 289 4.47 -37.75 -11.36
C THR A 289 4.69 -36.63 -12.38
N LEU A 290 5.11 -35.43 -11.96
CA LEU A 290 5.28 -34.30 -12.87
C LEU A 290 6.71 -34.26 -13.45
N GLU A 291 6.83 -34.34 -14.77
CA GLU A 291 8.13 -34.28 -15.44
C GLU A 291 8.81 -32.90 -15.27
N ILE A 292 10.11 -32.90 -14.99
CA ILE A 292 10.89 -31.68 -14.71
C ILE A 292 11.36 -31.01 -16.01
N ASP A 293 11.15 -31.63 -17.17
CA ASP A 293 11.66 -31.16 -18.46
C ASP A 293 11.26 -29.71 -18.80
N ALA A 294 10.06 -29.29 -18.41
CA ALA A 294 9.59 -27.91 -18.58
C ALA A 294 10.47 -26.89 -17.84
N LEU A 295 11.10 -27.27 -16.72
CA LEU A 295 11.94 -26.40 -15.89
C LEU A 295 13.39 -26.30 -16.36
N ARG A 296 13.77 -27.01 -17.44
CA ARG A 296 15.14 -26.98 -17.99
C ARG A 296 15.68 -25.57 -18.27
N PRO A 297 14.90 -24.60 -18.78
CA PRO A 297 15.36 -23.22 -18.96
C PRO A 297 15.68 -22.50 -17.64
N LEU A 298 15.01 -22.89 -16.54
CA LEU A 298 15.19 -22.29 -15.21
C LEU A 298 16.25 -23.02 -14.37
N ASN A 299 16.94 -24.02 -14.93
CA ASN A 299 17.87 -24.89 -14.21
C ASN A 299 18.94 -24.11 -13.42
N ASN A 300 19.59 -23.14 -14.07
CA ASN A 300 20.65 -22.31 -13.46
C ASN A 300 20.12 -21.44 -12.30
N LEU A 301 18.89 -20.96 -12.41
CA LEU A 301 18.23 -20.14 -11.39
C LEU A 301 17.79 -20.99 -10.19
N LEU A 302 17.18 -22.14 -10.45
CA LEU A 302 16.71 -23.07 -9.41
C LEU A 302 17.88 -23.68 -8.64
N TRP A 303 18.94 -24.12 -9.33
CA TRP A 303 20.15 -24.59 -8.64
C TRP A 303 20.81 -23.51 -7.80
N GLY A 304 20.87 -22.28 -8.30
CA GLY A 304 21.39 -21.15 -7.51
C GLY A 304 20.57 -20.90 -6.25
N TYR A 305 19.23 -20.90 -6.37
CA TYR A 305 18.31 -20.75 -5.25
C TYR A 305 18.46 -21.86 -4.19
N ILE A 306 18.63 -23.11 -4.65
CA ILE A 306 18.86 -24.27 -3.78
C ILE A 306 20.21 -24.16 -3.07
N GLN A 307 21.29 -23.86 -3.79
CA GLN A 307 22.63 -23.74 -3.20
C GLN A 307 22.73 -22.59 -2.19
N ASP A 308 21.96 -21.52 -2.40
CA ASP A 308 21.93 -20.35 -1.52
C ASP A 308 21.09 -20.55 -0.25
N GLU A 309 20.57 -21.77 0.02
CA GLU A 309 19.78 -22.09 1.23
C GLU A 309 20.45 -21.65 2.54
N GLN A 310 21.78 -21.72 2.63
CA GLN A 310 22.52 -21.32 3.83
C GLN A 310 22.49 -19.81 4.09
N HIS A 311 22.35 -18.98 3.04
CA HIS A 311 22.27 -17.53 3.16
C HIS A 311 20.84 -17.01 3.15
N ARG A 312 19.85 -17.89 2.98
CA ARG A 312 18.43 -17.55 3.02
C ARG A 312 17.90 -17.46 4.44
N LEU A 313 16.92 -16.60 4.64
CA LEU A 313 16.31 -16.34 5.93
C LEU A 313 15.41 -17.51 6.34
N SER A 314 15.83 -18.22 7.39
CA SER A 314 15.11 -19.41 7.86
C SER A 314 13.69 -19.10 8.32
N VAL A 315 12.77 -20.06 8.14
CA VAL A 315 11.37 -19.96 8.61
C VAL A 315 11.33 -19.72 10.13
N VAL A 316 12.20 -20.41 10.89
CA VAL A 316 12.29 -20.25 12.35
C VAL A 316 12.68 -18.83 12.72
N ARG A 317 13.64 -18.22 12.00
CA ARG A 317 14.04 -16.85 12.26
C ARG A 317 12.87 -15.87 12.03
N ARG A 318 12.16 -16.00 10.92
CA ARG A 318 10.99 -15.16 10.61
C ARG A 318 9.87 -15.35 11.62
N ALA A 319 9.60 -16.59 12.01
CA ALA A 319 8.58 -16.92 13.00
C ALA A 319 8.82 -16.27 14.37
N ASN A 320 10.07 -16.26 14.86
CA ASN A 320 10.41 -15.57 16.10
C ASN A 320 10.11 -14.06 16.02
N GLU A 321 10.38 -13.45 14.86
CA GLU A 321 10.20 -12.01 14.70
C GLU A 321 8.73 -11.64 14.44
N TYR A 322 7.92 -12.46 13.76
CA TYR A 322 6.47 -12.25 13.70
C TYR A 322 5.84 -12.24 15.10
N GLU A 323 6.30 -13.12 15.99
CA GLU A 323 5.84 -13.18 17.38
C GLU A 323 6.33 -11.97 18.20
N HIS A 324 7.56 -11.49 17.92
CA HIS A 324 8.12 -10.30 18.55
C HIS A 324 7.47 -8.98 18.10
N GLU A 325 7.16 -8.81 16.81
CA GLU A 325 6.60 -7.56 16.29
C GLU A 325 5.07 -7.48 16.46
N TYR A 326 4.36 -8.60 16.23
CA TYR A 326 2.89 -8.60 16.17
C TYR A 326 2.24 -9.66 17.06
N GLY A 327 3.01 -10.57 17.66
CA GLY A 327 2.48 -11.69 18.45
C GLY A 327 1.85 -12.79 17.59
N PHE A 328 2.10 -12.77 16.28
CA PHE A 328 1.60 -13.77 15.34
C PHE A 328 2.45 -15.03 15.42
N THR A 329 1.79 -16.16 15.58
CA THR A 329 2.45 -17.47 15.62
C THR A 329 2.31 -18.13 14.27
N LEU A 330 3.34 -18.85 13.81
CA LEU A 330 3.21 -19.77 12.67
C LEU A 330 2.98 -21.19 13.16
N HIS A 331 2.18 -21.97 12.44
CA HIS A 331 1.94 -23.38 12.74
C HIS A 331 2.49 -24.27 11.63
N GLY A 332 3.39 -25.19 11.98
CA GLY A 332 3.93 -26.16 11.03
C GLY A 332 5.02 -27.03 11.64
N LYS A 333 5.42 -28.08 10.93
CA LYS A 333 6.45 -29.03 11.37
C LYS A 333 7.79 -28.35 11.68
N ALA A 334 8.15 -27.32 10.91
CA ALA A 334 9.41 -26.59 11.06
C ALA A 334 9.42 -25.60 12.24
N VAL A 335 8.26 -25.31 12.85
CA VAL A 335 8.08 -24.21 13.81
C VAL A 335 7.47 -24.72 15.13
N THR A 336 7.62 -26.02 15.42
CA THR A 336 7.06 -26.60 16.64
C THR A 336 7.82 -26.16 17.89
N GLY A 337 7.12 -25.60 18.87
CA GLY A 337 7.69 -25.34 20.19
C GLY A 337 8.58 -24.10 20.27
N LEU A 338 8.32 -23.07 19.46
CA LEU A 338 8.99 -21.78 19.62
C LEU A 338 8.80 -21.24 21.03
N ARG A 339 9.90 -20.74 21.60
CA ARG A 339 9.93 -20.06 22.89
C ARG A 339 10.64 -18.73 22.71
N THR A 340 9.90 -17.73 22.30
CA THR A 340 10.41 -16.36 22.18
C THR A 340 10.59 -15.72 23.56
N VAL A 341 11.51 -14.76 23.64
CA VAL A 341 11.79 -13.99 24.87
C VAL A 341 10.71 -12.94 25.11
N ASP A 342 10.22 -12.32 24.03
CA ASP A 342 9.19 -11.30 24.06
C ASP A 342 8.12 -11.61 23.02
N ARG A 343 6.86 -11.31 23.36
CA ARG A 343 5.68 -11.56 22.52
C ARG A 343 4.68 -10.42 22.64
N ARG A 344 4.19 -9.93 21.49
CA ARG A 344 3.17 -8.87 21.44
C ARG A 344 1.76 -9.41 21.48
N SER A 345 1.33 -9.91 22.63
CA SER A 345 -0.01 -10.50 22.79
C SER A 345 -1.17 -9.53 22.52
N LYS A 346 -1.01 -8.23 22.83
CA LYS A 346 -2.08 -7.22 22.70
C LYS A 346 -2.19 -6.55 21.33
N PHE A 347 -1.20 -6.73 20.46
CA PHE A 347 -1.20 -6.04 19.17
C PHE A 347 -2.41 -6.42 18.31
N LEU A 348 -2.67 -7.72 18.18
CA LEU A 348 -3.80 -8.23 17.39
C LEU A 348 -5.14 -7.69 17.88
N GLU A 349 -5.35 -7.67 19.19
CA GLU A 349 -6.56 -7.12 19.82
C GLU A 349 -6.74 -5.64 19.48
N SER A 350 -5.68 -4.84 19.65
CA SER A 350 -5.71 -3.41 19.36
C SER A 350 -5.93 -3.12 17.87
N PHE A 351 -5.25 -3.85 16.99
CA PHE A 351 -5.41 -3.70 15.55
C PHE A 351 -6.81 -4.10 15.07
N HIS A 352 -7.36 -5.21 15.57
CA HIS A 352 -8.73 -5.61 15.24
C HIS A 352 -9.77 -4.65 15.80
N ASN A 353 -9.55 -4.07 16.98
CA ASN A 353 -10.41 -3.02 17.54
C ASN A 353 -10.34 -1.75 16.67
N LEU A 354 -9.16 -1.34 16.22
CA LEU A 354 -8.99 -0.23 15.29
C LEU A 354 -9.80 -0.43 14.00
N LEU A 355 -9.66 -1.60 13.35
CA LEU A 355 -10.43 -1.93 12.15
C LEU A 355 -11.95 -1.89 12.41
N HIS A 356 -12.39 -2.35 13.59
CA HIS A 356 -13.80 -2.26 13.99
C HIS A 356 -14.28 -0.80 14.06
N LYS A 357 -13.51 0.05 14.75
CA LYS A 357 -13.84 1.47 14.94
C LYS A 357 -13.85 2.22 13.62
N CYS A 358 -12.98 1.85 12.68
CA CYS A 358 -13.02 2.39 11.32
C CYS A 358 -14.32 2.01 10.61
N VAL A 359 -14.78 0.76 10.70
CA VAL A 359 -16.06 0.34 10.11
C VAL A 359 -17.24 1.10 10.73
N GLN A 360 -17.24 1.30 12.06
CA GLN A 360 -18.27 2.11 12.72
C GLN A 360 -18.23 3.57 12.25
N PHE A 361 -17.04 4.15 12.12
CA PHE A 361 -16.84 5.48 11.55
C PHE A 361 -17.36 5.57 10.11
N PHE A 362 -17.09 4.59 9.25
CA PHE A 362 -17.57 4.59 7.87
C PHE A 362 -19.09 4.59 7.74
N ARG A 363 -19.79 3.87 8.64
CA ARG A 363 -21.26 3.90 8.69
C ARG A 363 -21.78 5.29 9.07
N GLN A 364 -21.13 5.97 10.00
CA GLN A 364 -21.48 7.34 10.40
C GLN A 364 -21.12 8.36 9.32
N ASP A 365 -19.98 8.16 8.64
CA ASP A 365 -19.47 9.03 7.58
C ASP A 365 -20.32 8.98 6.30
N ASP A 366 -20.92 7.82 6.01
CA ASP A 366 -21.87 7.66 4.91
C ASP A 366 -23.24 8.28 5.23
N ASP A 367 -23.59 8.40 6.51
CA ASP A 367 -24.84 9.02 6.95
C ASP A 367 -24.71 10.54 6.93
N THR A 368 -25.27 11.16 5.88
CA THR A 368 -25.25 12.62 5.71
C THR A 368 -26.04 13.39 6.77
N THR A 369 -26.78 12.70 7.66
CA THR A 369 -27.54 13.32 8.75
C THR A 369 -26.75 13.44 10.05
N VAL A 370 -25.61 12.75 10.16
CA VAL A 370 -24.78 12.70 11.37
C VAL A 370 -23.41 13.28 11.09
N VAL A 371 -22.89 14.04 12.05
CA VAL A 371 -21.48 14.45 12.02
C VAL A 371 -20.62 13.29 12.52
N SER A 372 -19.86 12.69 11.61
CA SER A 372 -18.92 11.61 11.91
C SER A 372 -17.85 12.06 12.91
N ASP A 373 -17.71 11.34 14.03
CA ASP A 373 -16.70 11.62 15.05
C ASP A 373 -15.45 10.75 14.83
N GLY A 374 -14.31 11.40 14.60
CA GLY A 374 -13.00 10.74 14.45
C GLY A 374 -12.32 10.37 15.77
N PHE A 375 -12.82 10.82 16.92
CA PHE A 375 -12.16 10.63 18.21
C PHE A 375 -12.03 9.16 18.65
N PRO A 376 -13.04 8.28 18.49
CA PRO A 376 -12.87 6.85 18.78
C PRO A 376 -11.78 6.19 17.94
N VAL A 377 -11.66 6.60 16.67
CA VAL A 377 -10.62 6.12 15.76
C VAL A 377 -9.25 6.60 16.24
N LEU A 378 -9.12 7.87 16.63
CA LEU A 378 -7.87 8.46 17.14
C LEU A 378 -7.31 7.67 18.34
N ASN A 379 -8.17 7.32 19.30
CA ASN A 379 -7.73 6.56 20.48
C ASN A 379 -7.26 5.15 20.10
N ALA A 380 -7.98 4.45 19.21
CA ALA A 380 -7.58 3.14 18.73
C ALA A 380 -6.26 3.18 17.91
N ILE A 381 -6.06 4.24 17.12
CA ILE A 381 -4.80 4.49 16.40
C ILE A 381 -3.66 4.67 17.40
N LYS A 382 -3.84 5.51 18.42
CA LYS A 382 -2.81 5.75 19.46
C LYS A 382 -2.41 4.46 20.17
N GLU A 383 -3.39 3.66 20.61
CA GLU A 383 -3.14 2.37 21.26
C GLU A 383 -2.34 1.43 20.34
N THR A 384 -2.75 1.32 19.07
CA THR A 384 -2.05 0.48 18.10
C THR A 384 -0.63 0.99 17.84
N HIS A 385 -0.47 2.31 17.69
CA HIS A 385 0.83 2.96 17.50
C HIS A 385 1.79 2.69 18.66
N TYR A 386 1.32 2.80 19.91
CA TYR A 386 2.16 2.49 21.07
C TYR A 386 2.62 1.03 21.10
N LEU A 387 1.74 0.09 20.75
CA LEU A 387 2.11 -1.34 20.67
C LEU A 387 3.10 -1.61 19.54
N LEU A 388 2.93 -0.98 18.38
CA LEU A 388 3.88 -1.05 17.26
C LEU A 388 5.24 -0.46 17.63
N ALA A 389 5.25 0.69 18.30
CA ALA A 389 6.47 1.37 18.74
C ALA A 389 7.25 0.52 19.77
N GLN A 390 6.55 -0.19 20.66
CA GLN A 390 7.19 -1.13 21.58
C GLN A 390 7.90 -2.27 20.85
N GLY A 391 7.34 -2.76 19.73
CA GLY A 391 7.95 -3.80 18.89
C GLY A 391 9.10 -3.32 18.00
N ALA A 392 9.36 -2.02 17.91
CA ALA A 392 10.29 -1.44 16.93
C ALA A 392 11.77 -1.41 17.38
N HIS A 393 12.21 -2.34 18.24
CA HIS A 393 13.57 -2.30 18.82
C HIS A 393 14.47 -3.47 18.40
N ASN A 394 13.94 -4.61 17.94
CA ASN A 394 14.73 -5.74 17.48
C ASN A 394 14.66 -5.87 15.95
N GLN A 395 15.81 -5.82 15.26
CA GLN A 395 15.97 -6.00 13.80
C GLN A 395 14.97 -5.26 12.90
N PHE A 396 14.40 -4.17 13.42
CA PHE A 396 13.41 -3.37 12.75
C PHE A 396 14.00 -2.77 11.47
N GLY A 397 13.31 -2.92 10.35
CA GLY A 397 13.73 -2.47 9.02
C GLY A 397 14.62 -3.46 8.26
N ASP A 398 15.62 -4.07 8.91
CA ASP A 398 16.55 -4.99 8.24
C ASP A 398 15.88 -6.31 7.85
N MET A 399 15.19 -6.94 8.80
CA MET A 399 14.56 -8.24 8.56
C MET A 399 13.37 -8.18 7.58
N PRO A 400 12.48 -7.15 7.62
CA PRO A 400 11.48 -6.95 6.57
C PRO A 400 12.10 -6.81 5.16
N SER A 401 13.23 -6.10 5.02
CA SER A 401 13.88 -5.90 3.72
C SER A 401 14.43 -7.20 3.13
N THR A 402 15.12 -8.00 3.95
CA THR A 402 15.67 -9.30 3.53
C THR A 402 14.56 -10.31 3.22
N ALA A 403 13.53 -10.40 4.06
CA ALA A 403 12.36 -11.26 3.79
C ALA A 403 11.64 -10.85 2.49
N ARG A 404 11.49 -9.55 2.24
CA ARG A 404 10.87 -9.02 1.01
C ARG A 404 11.67 -9.41 -0.23
N GLN A 405 12.99 -9.24 -0.21
CA GLN A 405 13.87 -9.61 -1.32
C GLN A 405 13.68 -11.08 -1.72
N GLU A 406 13.76 -11.98 -0.74
CA GLU A 406 13.62 -13.41 -0.97
C GLU A 406 12.25 -13.78 -1.53
N MET A 407 11.17 -13.22 -0.97
CA MET A 407 9.82 -13.51 -1.44
C MET A 407 9.55 -12.93 -2.83
N LEU A 408 10.07 -11.75 -3.16
CA LEU A 408 9.97 -11.21 -4.52
C LEU A 408 10.71 -12.10 -5.53
N MET A 409 11.91 -12.60 -5.19
CA MET A 409 12.63 -13.55 -6.03
C MET A 409 11.83 -14.84 -6.24
N GLN A 410 11.20 -15.38 -5.19
CA GLN A 410 10.33 -16.56 -5.29
C GLN A 410 9.12 -16.30 -6.18
N GLN A 411 8.43 -15.17 -5.99
CA GLN A 411 7.30 -14.76 -6.84
C GLN A 411 7.73 -14.66 -8.32
N TRP A 412 8.91 -14.10 -8.59
CA TRP A 412 9.41 -14.00 -9.96
C TRP A 412 9.72 -15.37 -10.56
N LEU A 413 10.39 -16.27 -9.83
CA LEU A 413 10.62 -17.65 -10.28
C LEU A 413 9.30 -18.37 -10.58
N LEU A 414 8.30 -18.22 -9.71
CA LEU A 414 6.97 -18.81 -9.88
C LEU A 414 6.19 -18.18 -11.05
N SER A 415 6.43 -16.90 -11.36
CA SER A 415 5.75 -16.21 -12.47
C SER A 415 6.14 -16.70 -13.87
N ARG A 416 7.17 -17.53 -13.98
CA ARG A 416 7.75 -17.91 -15.26
C ARG A 416 6.86 -18.85 -16.08
N PRO A 417 6.83 -18.70 -17.41
CA PRO A 417 5.99 -19.52 -18.27
C PRO A 417 6.34 -21.01 -18.18
N GLU A 418 7.60 -21.34 -17.88
CA GLU A 418 8.06 -22.70 -17.62
C GLU A 418 7.35 -23.31 -16.39
N MET A 419 7.15 -22.53 -15.33
CA MET A 419 6.40 -22.98 -14.15
C MET A 419 4.93 -23.24 -14.47
N ARG A 420 4.35 -22.50 -15.43
CA ARG A 420 2.99 -22.76 -15.93
C ARG A 420 2.89 -24.09 -16.63
N GLU A 421 3.86 -24.46 -17.46
CA GLU A 421 3.87 -25.74 -18.14
C GLU A 421 4.10 -26.90 -17.16
N PHE A 422 4.95 -26.68 -16.15
CA PHE A 422 5.26 -27.67 -15.12
C PHE A 422 4.07 -27.97 -14.19
N LEU A 423 3.45 -26.94 -13.60
CA LEU A 423 2.37 -27.12 -12.61
C LEU A 423 0.97 -27.12 -13.23
N GLY A 424 0.84 -26.67 -14.48
CA GLY A 424 -0.44 -26.27 -15.04
C GLY A 424 -1.00 -25.04 -14.31
N GLY A 425 -2.28 -24.76 -14.52
CA GLY A 425 -3.00 -23.66 -13.85
C GLY A 425 -4.36 -23.40 -14.45
N ARG A 426 -5.14 -22.53 -13.82
CA ARG A 426 -6.49 -22.19 -14.26
C ARG A 426 -6.44 -20.90 -15.07
N VAL A 427 -6.15 -21.02 -16.36
CA VAL A 427 -5.97 -19.86 -17.28
C VAL A 427 -7.18 -18.92 -17.33
N MET A 428 -8.40 -19.42 -17.07
CA MET A 428 -9.62 -18.61 -17.07
C MET A 428 -9.85 -17.81 -15.77
N VAL A 429 -9.05 -18.04 -14.71
CA VAL A 429 -9.15 -17.27 -13.47
C VAL A 429 -8.30 -16.00 -13.60
N PRO A 430 -8.89 -14.80 -13.45
CA PRO A 430 -8.19 -13.53 -13.64
C PRO A 430 -7.35 -13.19 -12.40
N TYR A 431 -6.18 -13.81 -12.27
CA TYR A 431 -5.22 -13.44 -11.23
C TYR A 431 -4.58 -12.07 -11.56
N PRO A 432 -4.42 -11.17 -10.57
CA PRO A 432 -3.76 -9.89 -10.79
C PRO A 432 -2.26 -10.06 -11.07
N GLU A 433 -1.64 -11.08 -10.47
CA GLU A 433 -0.21 -11.37 -10.64
C GLU A 433 0.02 -12.82 -11.09
N PRO A 434 0.94 -13.06 -12.04
CA PRO A 434 1.10 -14.37 -12.71
C PRO A 434 1.58 -15.52 -11.82
N TRP A 435 2.26 -15.22 -10.70
CA TRP A 435 2.76 -16.24 -9.77
C TRP A 435 1.65 -16.84 -8.90
N MET A 436 0.53 -16.11 -8.69
CA MET A 436 -0.57 -16.54 -7.83
C MET A 436 -1.24 -17.81 -8.35
N ASP A 437 -1.40 -17.94 -9.67
CA ASP A 437 -1.95 -19.15 -10.32
C ASP A 437 -1.11 -20.40 -9.98
N ARG A 438 0.23 -20.28 -9.91
CA ARG A 438 1.11 -21.41 -9.56
C ARG A 438 0.97 -21.83 -8.10
N VAL A 439 0.82 -20.86 -7.20
CA VAL A 439 0.66 -21.16 -5.78
C VAL A 439 -0.72 -21.78 -5.53
N ASP A 440 -1.79 -21.30 -6.18
CA ASP A 440 -3.12 -21.91 -6.09
C ASP A 440 -3.18 -23.31 -6.74
N ALA A 441 -2.45 -23.53 -7.85
CA ALA A 441 -2.28 -24.87 -8.43
C ALA A 441 -1.58 -25.81 -7.45
N MET A 442 -0.51 -25.36 -6.80
CA MET A 442 0.19 -26.12 -5.76
C MET A 442 -0.69 -26.44 -4.56
N LYS A 443 -1.47 -25.47 -4.07
CA LYS A 443 -2.45 -25.70 -3.00
C LYS A 443 -3.46 -26.77 -3.36
N SER A 444 -3.96 -26.75 -4.60
CA SER A 444 -4.90 -27.75 -5.12
C SER A 444 -4.26 -29.14 -5.22
N LEU A 445 -3.02 -29.22 -5.73
CA LEU A 445 -2.29 -30.48 -5.90
C LEU A 445 -1.96 -31.15 -4.57
N LEU A 446 -1.56 -30.37 -3.56
CA LEU A 446 -1.14 -30.87 -2.25
C LEU A 446 -2.27 -30.94 -1.22
N GLY A 447 -3.49 -30.56 -1.59
CA GLY A 447 -4.64 -30.55 -0.67
C GLY A 447 -4.41 -29.64 0.54
N TRP A 448 -3.84 -28.45 0.29
CA TRP A 448 -3.65 -27.42 1.31
C TRP A 448 -4.95 -26.62 1.51
N THR A 449 -4.86 -25.30 1.54
CA THR A 449 -6.01 -24.42 1.74
C THR A 449 -6.81 -24.26 0.44
N ASP A 450 -8.13 -24.24 0.56
CA ASP A 450 -9.08 -23.92 -0.52
C ASP A 450 -9.14 -22.42 -0.86
N VAL A 451 -8.67 -21.57 0.06
CA VAL A 451 -8.70 -20.11 -0.09
C VAL A 451 -7.63 -19.67 -1.08
N SER A 452 -8.08 -18.90 -2.08
CA SER A 452 -7.19 -18.33 -3.10
C SER A 452 -6.11 -17.43 -2.48
N VAL A 453 -4.89 -17.53 -3.02
CA VAL A 453 -3.74 -16.68 -2.67
C VAL A 453 -4.04 -15.18 -2.78
N VAL A 454 -4.98 -14.78 -3.64
CA VAL A 454 -5.35 -13.35 -3.82
C VAL A 454 -5.73 -12.71 -2.49
N HIS A 455 -6.51 -13.39 -1.64
CA HIS A 455 -6.90 -12.84 -0.35
C HIS A 455 -5.72 -12.69 0.62
N PHE A 456 -4.74 -13.58 0.57
CA PHE A 456 -3.51 -13.45 1.37
C PHE A 456 -2.64 -12.29 0.87
N HIS A 457 -2.55 -12.12 -0.45
CA HIS A 457 -1.87 -10.97 -1.05
C HIS A 457 -2.54 -9.65 -0.65
N ASP A 458 -3.87 -9.57 -0.70
CA ASP A 458 -4.61 -8.37 -0.31
C ASP A 458 -4.40 -8.03 1.17
N LEU A 459 -4.40 -9.04 2.05
CA LEU A 459 -4.05 -8.87 3.46
C LEU A 459 -2.62 -8.36 3.65
N ALA A 460 -1.67 -8.86 2.85
CA ALA A 460 -0.28 -8.45 2.88
C ALA A 460 -0.12 -6.97 2.48
N VAL A 461 -0.72 -6.56 1.35
CA VAL A 461 -0.58 -5.21 0.80
C VAL A 461 -1.34 -4.18 1.63
N PHE A 462 -2.63 -4.42 1.91
CA PHE A 462 -3.43 -3.48 2.69
C PHE A 462 -2.97 -3.40 4.14
N GLY A 463 -2.56 -4.54 4.72
CA GLY A 463 -2.00 -4.59 6.07
C GLY A 463 -0.73 -3.75 6.19
N GLU A 464 0.21 -3.89 5.24
CA GLU A 464 1.43 -3.09 5.22
C GLU A 464 1.14 -1.59 5.12
N GLN A 465 0.30 -1.17 4.16
CA GLN A 465 -0.03 0.24 3.97
C GLN A 465 -0.63 0.88 5.23
N VAL A 466 -1.59 0.19 5.84
CA VAL A 466 -2.25 0.64 7.07
C VAL A 466 -1.23 0.69 8.22
N LEU A 467 -0.46 -0.37 8.46
CA LEU A 467 0.51 -0.40 9.56
C LEU A 467 1.64 0.62 9.40
N LEU A 468 2.15 0.85 8.19
CA LEU A 468 3.15 1.88 7.93
C LEU A 468 2.64 3.27 8.30
N SER A 469 1.39 3.57 7.95
CA SER A 469 0.77 4.87 8.27
C SER A 469 0.56 5.06 9.77
N LEU A 470 0.31 3.97 10.51
CA LEU A 470 0.24 3.99 11.97
C LEU A 470 1.63 4.10 12.59
N ARG A 471 2.64 3.42 12.06
CA ARG A 471 3.98 3.38 12.65
C ARG A 471 4.71 4.71 12.51
N TYR A 472 4.76 5.26 11.30
CA TYR A 472 5.53 6.47 11.03
C TYR A 472 4.75 7.76 11.31
N GLY A 473 3.44 7.66 11.58
CA GLY A 473 2.65 8.81 12.00
C GLY A 473 3.00 9.26 13.41
N GLY A 474 3.01 10.58 13.64
CA GLY A 474 3.24 11.22 14.94
C GLY A 474 2.07 11.11 15.94
N TRP A 475 1.35 9.98 15.95
CA TRP A 475 0.07 9.82 16.62
C TRP A 475 0.13 10.02 18.14
N SER A 476 1.29 9.80 18.77
CA SER A 476 1.46 10.03 20.22
C SER A 476 1.28 11.50 20.63
N ALA A 477 1.62 12.45 19.74
CA ALA A 477 1.54 13.88 20.02
C ALA A 477 0.24 14.52 19.50
N THR A 478 -0.40 13.92 18.49
CA THR A 478 -1.65 14.40 17.91
C THR A 478 -2.82 14.31 18.89
N ASN A 479 -3.59 15.38 19.05
CA ASN A 479 -4.87 15.36 19.78
C ASN A 479 -6.07 15.78 18.91
N ASP A 480 -5.84 16.04 17.61
CA ASP A 480 -6.89 16.48 16.69
C ASP A 480 -7.71 15.29 16.16
N PRO A 481 -9.04 15.21 16.45
CA PRO A 481 -9.90 14.17 15.90
C PRO A 481 -10.03 14.23 14.37
N ASN A 482 -9.88 15.40 13.76
CA ASN A 482 -10.00 15.56 12.30
C ASN A 482 -8.89 14.81 11.56
N GLN A 483 -7.68 14.74 12.13
CA GLN A 483 -6.57 13.98 11.56
C GLN A 483 -6.89 12.48 11.46
N ALA A 484 -7.51 11.91 12.50
CA ALA A 484 -7.92 10.51 12.49
C ALA A 484 -9.09 10.25 11.53
N ALA A 485 -10.03 11.19 11.41
CA ALA A 485 -11.12 11.10 10.43
C ALA A 485 -10.58 11.12 8.98
N ASN A 486 -9.65 12.02 8.68
CA ASN A 486 -8.98 12.09 7.37
C ASN A 486 -8.20 10.80 7.07
N TRP A 487 -7.50 10.26 8.06
CA TRP A 487 -6.78 8.99 7.93
C TRP A 487 -7.72 7.84 7.59
N ALA A 488 -8.83 7.72 8.33
CA ALA A 488 -9.81 6.67 8.10
C ALA A 488 -10.42 6.78 6.70
N ARG A 489 -10.76 8.00 6.24
CA ARG A 489 -11.28 8.25 4.90
C ARG A 489 -10.26 7.89 3.81
N TYR A 490 -9.01 8.31 3.98
CA TYR A 490 -7.95 8.08 2.99
C TYR A 490 -7.67 6.58 2.77
N TRP A 491 -7.64 5.81 3.86
CA TRP A 491 -7.38 4.36 3.86
C TRP A 491 -8.64 3.49 3.81
N ARG A 492 -9.80 4.09 3.50
CA ARG A 492 -11.10 3.40 3.57
C ARG A 492 -11.14 2.15 2.70
N ALA A 493 -10.63 2.24 1.47
CA ALA A 493 -10.63 1.12 0.53
C ALA A 493 -9.74 -0.03 1.04
N GLU A 494 -8.56 0.29 1.55
CA GLU A 494 -7.60 -0.67 2.09
C GLU A 494 -8.12 -1.34 3.37
N ILE A 495 -8.73 -0.58 4.27
CA ILE A 495 -9.31 -1.11 5.52
C ILE A 495 -10.48 -2.05 5.21
N GLN A 496 -11.40 -1.65 4.32
CA GLN A 496 -12.52 -2.50 3.93
C GLN A 496 -12.05 -3.74 3.16
N GLY A 497 -11.05 -3.59 2.28
CA GLY A 497 -10.41 -4.69 1.56
C GLY A 497 -9.75 -5.69 2.51
N TYR A 498 -9.01 -5.20 3.51
CA TYR A 498 -8.39 -6.03 4.55
C TYR A 498 -9.44 -6.80 5.36
N VAL A 499 -10.50 -6.14 5.81
CA VAL A 499 -11.59 -6.79 6.57
C VAL A 499 -12.27 -7.88 5.74
N HIS A 500 -12.54 -7.63 4.47
CA HIS A 500 -13.12 -8.61 3.56
C HIS A 500 -12.18 -9.80 3.34
N ALA A 501 -10.91 -9.56 3.01
CA ALA A 501 -9.92 -10.61 2.79
C ALA A 501 -9.67 -11.43 4.08
N TYR A 502 -9.66 -10.77 5.25
CA TYR A 502 -9.50 -11.42 6.55
C TYR A 502 -10.65 -12.39 6.83
N ARG A 503 -11.88 -11.98 6.53
CA ARG A 503 -13.06 -12.84 6.64
C ARG A 503 -13.00 -14.02 5.67
N ALA A 504 -12.55 -13.80 4.43
CA ALA A 504 -12.41 -14.88 3.45
C ALA A 504 -11.40 -15.96 3.91
N VAL A 505 -10.27 -15.52 4.46
CA VAL A 505 -9.18 -16.39 4.93
C VAL A 505 -9.54 -17.09 6.25
N THR A 506 -9.91 -16.32 7.28
CA THR A 506 -10.09 -16.84 8.65
C THR A 506 -11.52 -17.25 8.98
N GLY A 507 -12.51 -16.75 8.25
CA GLY A 507 -13.94 -16.92 8.55
C GLY A 507 -14.49 -15.90 9.57
N VAL A 508 -13.64 -15.10 10.22
CA VAL A 508 -14.04 -14.15 11.26
C VAL A 508 -14.43 -12.80 10.64
N ASP A 509 -15.60 -12.29 11.00
CA ASP A 509 -16.08 -10.99 10.55
C ASP A 509 -15.72 -9.87 11.55
N LEU A 510 -14.80 -8.98 11.16
CA LEU A 510 -14.37 -7.84 11.96
C LEU A 510 -15.37 -6.66 11.93
N SER A 511 -16.33 -6.68 11.01
CA SER A 511 -17.34 -5.62 10.82
C SER A 511 -18.60 -5.82 11.66
N ALA A 512 -18.84 -7.04 12.14
CA ALA A 512 -20.02 -7.38 12.94
C ALA A 512 -19.93 -6.74 14.33
N ASP A 513 -21.05 -6.20 14.80
CA ASP A 513 -21.20 -5.76 16.19
C ASP A 513 -21.47 -6.99 17.05
N ILE A 514 -20.49 -7.35 17.88
CA ILE A 514 -20.51 -8.60 18.63
C ILE A 514 -21.27 -8.41 19.94
N THR A 515 -22.39 -9.10 20.11
CA THR A 515 -23.14 -9.17 21.38
C THR A 515 -22.77 -10.37 22.23
N ASP A 516 -22.17 -11.42 21.64
CA ASP A 516 -21.77 -12.65 22.32
C ASP A 516 -20.28 -12.64 22.71
N GLN A 517 -19.99 -12.87 24.00
CA GLN A 517 -18.62 -12.93 24.53
C GLN A 517 -17.78 -14.03 23.87
N LYS A 518 -18.38 -15.12 23.39
CA LYS A 518 -17.64 -16.20 22.70
C LYS A 518 -17.12 -15.75 21.34
N ALA A 519 -17.96 -15.07 20.55
CA ALA A 519 -17.57 -14.51 19.27
C ALA A 519 -16.50 -13.40 19.43
N LEU A 520 -16.52 -12.68 20.56
CA LEU A 520 -15.49 -11.69 20.87
C LEU A 520 -14.13 -12.35 21.11
N ALA A 521 -14.10 -13.47 21.82
CA ALA A 521 -12.86 -14.21 22.06
C ALA A 521 -12.25 -14.74 20.74
N GLU A 522 -13.08 -15.23 19.81
CA GLU A 522 -12.63 -15.71 18.49
C GLU A 522 -11.96 -14.62 17.65
N ARG A 523 -12.38 -13.36 17.81
CA ARG A 523 -11.77 -12.20 17.14
C ARG A 523 -10.32 -11.96 17.54
N TYR A 524 -9.94 -12.32 18.76
CA TYR A 524 -8.61 -12.05 19.31
C TYR A 524 -7.68 -13.26 19.26
N VAL A 525 -8.17 -14.38 18.72
CA VAL A 525 -7.34 -15.55 18.44
C VAL A 525 -6.45 -15.27 17.22
N ALA A 526 -5.19 -15.72 17.31
CA ALA A 526 -4.21 -15.55 16.24
C ALA A 526 -4.69 -16.13 14.89
N PRO A 527 -4.43 -15.46 13.75
CA PRO A 527 -4.97 -15.88 12.45
C PRO A 527 -4.54 -17.29 12.05
N SER A 528 -3.32 -17.70 12.38
CA SER A 528 -2.80 -19.04 12.09
C SER A 528 -3.57 -20.16 12.79
N VAL A 529 -4.15 -19.89 13.97
CA VAL A 529 -5.00 -20.87 14.67
C VAL A 529 -6.29 -21.10 13.89
N HIS A 530 -6.91 -20.03 13.37
CA HIS A 530 -8.09 -20.13 12.50
C HIS A 530 -7.78 -20.91 11.23
N LEU A 531 -6.64 -20.62 10.59
CA LEU A 531 -6.18 -21.33 9.40
C LEU A 531 -5.93 -22.82 9.66
N ARG A 532 -5.27 -23.15 10.78
CA ARG A 532 -5.04 -24.54 11.20
C ARG A 532 -6.36 -25.28 11.43
N ASN A 533 -7.30 -24.66 12.14
CA ASN A 533 -8.60 -25.27 12.42
C ASN A 533 -9.39 -25.50 11.14
N ARG A 534 -9.35 -24.55 10.20
CA ARG A 534 -10.00 -24.66 8.90
C ARG A 534 -9.39 -25.75 8.03
N LEU A 535 -8.05 -25.83 7.96
CA LEU A 535 -7.36 -26.92 7.27
C LEU A 535 -7.74 -28.29 7.85
N ALA A 536 -7.81 -28.40 9.19
CA ALA A 536 -8.23 -29.64 9.85
C ALA A 536 -9.70 -30.00 9.58
N LEU A 537 -10.58 -29.02 9.38
CA LEU A 537 -11.96 -29.25 8.96
C LEU A 537 -12.05 -29.69 7.50
N GLN A 538 -11.24 -29.11 6.61
CA GLN A 538 -11.18 -29.49 5.20
C GLN A 538 -10.69 -30.92 5.02
N GLN A 539 -9.69 -31.35 5.78
CA GLN A 539 -9.17 -32.72 5.71
C GLN A 539 -10.14 -33.77 6.28
N ARG A 540 -11.18 -33.36 7.02
CA ARG A 540 -12.23 -34.26 7.52
C ARG A 540 -13.39 -34.44 6.52
N GLN A 541 -13.53 -33.52 5.56
CA GLN A 541 -14.51 -33.58 4.48
C GLN A 541 -13.93 -34.39 3.32
#